data_AF-A0A2V8G8A1-F1
#
_entry.id   AF-A0A2V8G8A1-F1
#
_cell.length_a   1.000
_cell.length_b   1.000
_cell.length_c   1.000
_cell.angle_alpha   90.00
_cell.angle_beta   90.00
_cell.angle_gamma   90.00
#
_symmetry.space_group_name_H-M   'P 1'
#
loop_
_entity.id
_entity.type
_entity.pdbx_description
1 polymer ?
#
loop_
_entity_poly.entity_id
_entity_poly.type
_entity_poly.pdbx_seq_one_letter_code
_entity_poly.pdbx_strand_id
1 'polypeptide(L)'
;MKSDAASDFITAGATTRATIDAFTTRALAADPVLADWCRDEQFNTFSPSRIAVPVLLVHGARDPQATFERQTKIFARLKVADRSWVILPGADHAAHLENALPQLVRAVAWFVGQH
;
A
#
# COMPACT_ATOMS: atom_id res chain seq x y z
N MET A 1 20.47 -7.68 -12.29
CA MET A 1 20.69 -6.66 -11.23
C MET A 1 19.63 -6.93 -10.19
N LYS A 2 19.98 -7.42 -8.99
CA LYS A 2 19.00 -7.79 -7.96
C LYS A 2 18.25 -6.51 -7.53
N SER A 3 16.93 -6.54 -7.60
CA SER A 3 16.08 -5.53 -6.96
C SER A 3 16.12 -5.80 -5.46
N ASP A 4 16.80 -4.94 -4.71
CA ASP A 4 16.84 -5.02 -3.24
C ASP A 4 15.60 -4.37 -2.63
N ALA A 5 15.34 -4.58 -1.33
CA ALA A 5 14.20 -4.02 -0.59
C ALA A 5 14.03 -2.49 -0.71
N ALA A 6 15.02 -1.76 -1.24
CA ALA A 6 14.90 -0.36 -1.61
C ALA A 6 13.96 -0.11 -2.81
N SER A 7 13.60 -1.13 -3.59
CA SER A 7 12.75 -0.99 -4.78
C SER A 7 11.32 -0.54 -4.50
N ASP A 8 10.87 -0.64 -3.24
CA ASP A 8 9.57 -0.13 -2.81
C ASP A 8 9.55 1.40 -2.61
N PHE A 9 10.70 2.07 -2.72
CA PHE A 9 10.86 3.51 -2.56
C PHE A 9 11.28 4.17 -3.87
N ILE A 10 10.31 4.48 -4.74
CA ILE A 10 10.57 4.95 -6.10
C ILE A 10 10.42 6.48 -6.20
N THR A 11 9.47 7.04 -5.46
CA THR A 11 9.08 8.44 -5.54
C THR A 11 10.06 9.33 -4.79
N ALA A 12 10.75 10.20 -5.54
CA ALA A 12 11.64 11.19 -4.97
C ALA A 12 10.90 12.10 -3.96
N GLY A 13 11.48 12.26 -2.78
CA GLY A 13 10.94 13.11 -1.72
C GLY A 13 9.79 12.51 -0.91
N ALA A 14 9.36 11.28 -1.18
CA ALA A 14 8.34 10.60 -0.37
C ALA A 14 8.86 10.25 1.04
N THR A 15 10.15 9.93 1.16
CA THR A 15 10.83 9.70 2.44
C THR A 15 12.31 10.11 2.37
N THR A 16 13.02 10.01 3.49
CA THR A 16 14.44 10.33 3.58
C THR A 16 15.33 9.16 3.15
N ARG A 17 16.54 9.44 2.66
CA ARG A 17 17.49 8.38 2.33
C ARG A 17 17.86 7.52 3.54
N ALA A 18 17.98 8.13 4.72
CA ALA A 18 18.26 7.42 5.97
C ALA A 18 17.16 6.39 6.29
N THR A 19 15.89 6.72 6.05
CA THR A 19 14.77 5.79 6.23
C THR A 19 14.87 4.60 5.28
N ILE A 20 15.16 4.85 3.99
CA ILE A 20 15.31 3.80 2.96
C ILE A 20 16.46 2.86 3.34
N ASP A 21 17.62 3.40 3.71
CA ASP A 21 18.80 2.61 4.07
C ASP A 21 18.55 1.77 5.32
N ALA A 22 17.91 2.34 6.35
CA ALA A 22 17.56 1.62 7.57
C ALA A 22 16.57 0.48 7.30
N PHE A 23 15.51 0.73 6.53
CA PHE A 23 14.56 -0.31 6.14
C PHE A 23 15.24 -1.41 5.33
N THR A 24 15.98 -1.04 4.27
CA THR A 24 16.64 -2.00 3.37
C THR A 24 17.61 -2.90 4.13
N THR A 25 18.42 -2.32 5.03
CA THR A 25 19.36 -3.09 5.87
C THR A 25 18.63 -4.10 6.76
N ARG A 26 17.52 -3.69 7.39
CA ARG A 26 16.76 -4.56 8.28
C ARG A 26 15.96 -5.63 7.53
N ALA A 27 15.36 -5.26 6.39
CA ALA A 27 14.63 -6.18 5.53
C ALA A 27 15.54 -7.31 5.02
N LEU A 28 16.70 -6.97 4.46
CA LEU A 28 17.66 -7.96 3.94
C LEU A 28 18.29 -8.83 5.03
N ALA A 29 18.44 -8.31 6.25
CA ALA A 29 18.91 -9.09 7.38
C ALA A 29 17.85 -10.10 7.88
N ALA A 30 16.57 -9.76 7.75
CA ALA A 30 15.45 -10.62 8.15
C ALA A 30 15.14 -11.67 7.08
N ASP A 31 15.09 -11.25 5.81
CA ASP A 31 14.88 -12.11 4.65
C ASP A 31 15.61 -11.55 3.43
N PRO A 32 16.72 -12.17 2.99
CA PRO A 32 17.46 -11.73 1.81
C PRO A 32 16.85 -12.24 0.49
N VAL A 33 15.75 -12.99 0.54
CA VAL A 33 15.13 -13.59 -0.64
C VAL A 33 14.04 -12.69 -1.18
N LEU A 34 14.23 -12.17 -2.40
CA LEU A 34 13.13 -11.59 -3.15
C LEU A 34 12.30 -12.70 -3.78
N ALA A 35 11.07 -12.86 -3.32
CA ALA A 35 10.11 -13.79 -3.92
C ALA A 35 9.68 -13.32 -5.32
N ASP A 36 9.81 -14.21 -6.31
CA ASP A 36 9.29 -14.00 -7.66
C ASP A 36 7.83 -14.46 -7.73
N TRP A 37 6.91 -13.49 -7.60
CA TRP A 37 5.48 -13.72 -7.70
C TRP A 37 5.05 -13.71 -9.19
N CYS A 38 5.22 -14.85 -9.87
CA CYS A 38 4.94 -14.98 -11.30
C CYS A 38 3.64 -15.73 -11.64
N ARG A 39 2.91 -16.23 -10.63
CA ARG A 39 1.70 -17.05 -10.78
C ARG A 39 0.55 -16.55 -9.89
N ASP A 40 0.27 -15.24 -9.97
CA ASP A 40 -0.74 -14.58 -9.13
C ASP A 40 -2.10 -15.29 -9.16
N GLU A 41 -2.48 -15.91 -10.29
CA GLU A 41 -3.73 -16.65 -10.41
C GLU A 41 -3.85 -17.85 -9.46
N GLN A 42 -2.72 -18.41 -9.00
CA GLN A 42 -2.71 -19.50 -8.02
C GLN A 42 -3.02 -19.02 -6.60
N PHE A 43 -2.82 -17.73 -6.32
CA PHE A 43 -2.98 -17.14 -4.99
C PHE A 43 -4.19 -16.19 -4.92
N ASN A 44 -4.65 -15.68 -6.06
CA ASN A 44 -5.67 -14.64 -6.13
C ASN A 44 -7.09 -15.21 -6.01
N THR A 45 -7.47 -15.59 -4.78
CA THR A 45 -8.85 -15.92 -4.40
C THR A 45 -9.66 -14.70 -3.97
N PHE A 46 -9.06 -13.51 -4.04
CA PHE A 46 -9.65 -12.28 -3.55
C PHE A 46 -10.81 -11.81 -4.44
N SER A 47 -11.97 -11.56 -3.83
CA SER A 47 -13.14 -11.02 -4.51
C SER A 47 -13.71 -9.84 -3.71
N PRO A 48 -13.53 -8.59 -4.18
CA PRO A 48 -14.06 -7.41 -3.49
C PRO A 48 -15.58 -7.49 -3.25
N SER A 49 -16.31 -8.15 -4.14
CA SER A 49 -17.76 -8.31 -4.05
C SER A 49 -18.24 -9.20 -2.89
N ARG A 50 -17.35 -9.99 -2.28
CA ARG A 50 -17.65 -10.86 -1.13
C ARG A 50 -17.43 -10.15 0.21
N ILE A 51 -16.88 -8.94 0.21
CA ILE A 51 -16.68 -8.16 1.44
C ILE A 51 -18.02 -7.56 1.87
N ALA A 52 -18.42 -7.84 3.11
CA ALA A 52 -19.71 -7.45 3.69
C ALA A 52 -19.59 -6.58 4.96
N VAL A 53 -18.36 -6.25 5.37
CA VAL A 53 -18.07 -5.35 6.51
C VAL A 53 -17.68 -3.96 6.00
N PRO A 54 -17.74 -2.89 6.82
CA PRO A 54 -17.23 -1.58 6.43
C PRO A 54 -15.80 -1.66 5.88
N VAL A 55 -15.49 -0.89 4.83
CA VAL A 55 -14.18 -0.90 4.16
C VAL A 55 -13.58 0.49 4.04
N LEU A 56 -12.32 0.63 4.47
CA LEU A 56 -11.45 1.73 4.07
C LEU A 56 -10.43 1.23 3.05
N LEU A 57 -10.42 1.84 1.87
CA LEU A 57 -9.31 1.73 0.92
C LEU A 57 -8.39 2.94 1.09
N VAL A 58 -7.10 2.71 1.30
CA VAL A 58 -6.09 3.78 1.38
C VAL A 58 -4.87 3.43 0.55
N HIS A 59 -4.36 4.37 -0.24
CA HIS A 59 -3.13 4.19 -1.02
C HIS A 59 -2.42 5.51 -1.31
N GLY A 60 -1.14 5.42 -1.68
CA GLY A 60 -0.36 6.56 -2.15
C GLY A 60 -0.76 7.01 -3.56
N ALA A 61 -0.83 8.32 -3.77
CA ALA A 61 -1.17 8.90 -5.07
C ALA A 61 -0.13 8.59 -6.16
N ARG A 62 1.10 8.26 -5.78
CA ARG A 62 2.23 8.01 -6.68
C ARG A 62 2.70 6.56 -6.68
N ASP A 63 1.98 5.66 -6.02
CA ASP A 63 2.31 4.24 -5.96
C ASP A 63 2.26 3.59 -7.35
N PRO A 64 3.40 3.14 -7.92
CA PRO A 64 3.45 2.51 -9.23
C PRO A 64 3.02 1.04 -9.21
N GLN A 65 3.03 0.38 -8.04
CA GLN A 65 2.62 -1.01 -7.87
C GLN A 65 1.09 -1.11 -7.71
N ALA A 66 0.51 -0.17 -6.96
CA ALA A 66 -0.90 -0.10 -6.62
C ALA A 66 -1.58 1.12 -7.28
N THR A 67 -1.50 1.16 -8.62
CA THR A 67 -1.94 2.31 -9.44
C THR A 67 -3.39 2.70 -9.19
N PHE A 68 -3.71 3.97 -9.45
CA PHE A 68 -5.07 4.50 -9.33
C PHE A 68 -6.11 3.67 -10.10
N GLU A 69 -5.79 3.18 -11.30
CA GLU A 69 -6.70 2.34 -12.08
C GLU A 69 -6.95 0.98 -11.42
N ARG A 70 -5.92 0.37 -10.82
CA ARG A 70 -6.05 -0.89 -10.07
C ARG A 70 -6.94 -0.69 -8.85
N GLN A 71 -6.73 0.39 -8.11
CA GLN A 71 -7.53 0.72 -6.92
C GLN A 71 -8.99 1.05 -7.26
N THR A 72 -9.22 1.79 -8.35
CA THR A 72 -10.56 2.07 -8.87
C THR A 72 -11.33 0.77 -9.14
N LYS A 73 -10.68 -0.23 -9.76
CA LYS A 73 -11.30 -1.53 -10.05
C LYS A 73 -11.68 -2.28 -8.77
N ILE A 74 -10.85 -2.22 -7.72
CA ILE A 74 -11.16 -2.83 -6.43
C ILE A 74 -12.36 -2.12 -5.80
N PHE A 75 -12.27 -0.79 -5.65
CA PHE A 75 -13.27 0.02 -4.97
C PHE A 75 -14.65 -0.07 -5.64
N ALA A 76 -14.69 -0.02 -6.98
CA ALA A 76 -15.93 -0.12 -7.74
C ALA A 76 -16.61 -1.51 -7.65
N ARG A 77 -15.85 -2.56 -7.28
CA ARG A 77 -16.37 -3.93 -7.13
C ARG A 77 -16.83 -4.26 -5.70
N LEU A 78 -16.59 -3.37 -4.74
CA LEU A 78 -17.13 -3.50 -3.38
C LEU A 78 -18.66 -3.37 -3.42
N LYS A 79 -19.36 -4.34 -2.82
CA LYS A 79 -20.84 -4.32 -2.73
C LYS A 79 -21.36 -3.72 -1.42
N VAL A 80 -20.54 -3.70 -0.37
CA VAL A 80 -20.89 -3.05 0.89
C VAL A 80 -21.10 -1.55 0.67
N ALA A 81 -22.22 -1.01 1.18
CA ALA A 81 -22.56 0.40 1.05
C ALA A 81 -21.58 1.29 1.84
N ASP A 82 -21.18 0.81 3.01
CA ASP A 82 -20.22 1.47 3.88
C ASP A 82 -18.79 1.22 3.39
N ARG A 83 -18.34 2.12 2.52
CA ARG A 83 -16.99 2.09 1.95
C ARG A 83 -16.44 3.49 1.76
N SER A 84 -15.20 3.69 2.13
CA SER A 84 -14.47 4.95 2.03
C SER A 84 -13.17 4.75 1.25
N TRP A 85 -12.75 5.76 0.50
CA TRP A 85 -11.49 5.75 -0.23
C TRP A 85 -10.69 7.02 0.08
N VAL A 86 -9.48 6.85 0.61
CA VAL A 86 -8.52 7.92 0.87
C VAL A 86 -7.29 7.75 -0.02
N ILE A 87 -6.87 8.84 -0.66
CA ILE A 87 -5.67 8.89 -1.51
C ILE A 87 -4.67 9.82 -0.83
N LEU A 88 -3.48 9.31 -0.53
CA LEU A 88 -2.45 10.04 0.20
C LEU A 88 -1.59 10.85 -0.79
N PRO A 89 -1.65 12.19 -0.78
CA PRO A 89 -0.92 13.01 -1.73
C PRO A 89 0.60 12.90 -1.49
N GLY A 90 1.36 12.73 -2.57
CA GLY A 90 2.81 12.65 -2.54
C GLY A 90 3.39 11.33 -2.00
N ALA A 91 2.55 10.41 -1.54
CA ALA A 91 2.98 9.11 -1.03
C ALA A 91 3.12 8.07 -2.16
N ASP A 92 4.04 7.15 -1.95
CA ASP A 92 4.34 5.98 -2.78
C ASP A 92 3.79 4.70 -2.12
N HIS A 93 4.32 3.55 -2.50
CA HIS A 93 3.96 2.23 -2.00
C HIS A 93 4.17 2.09 -0.48
N ALA A 94 5.32 2.55 0.02
CA ALA A 94 5.69 2.45 1.42
C ALA A 94 5.14 3.61 2.27
N ALA A 95 3.90 4.06 2.01
CA ALA A 95 3.28 5.24 2.65
C ALA A 95 3.33 5.26 4.19
N HIS A 96 3.41 4.09 4.83
CA HIS A 96 3.53 3.90 6.28
C HIS A 96 4.94 4.17 6.83
N LEU A 97 5.96 4.27 5.98
CA LEU A 97 7.35 4.63 6.30
C LEU A 97 7.74 6.00 5.70
N GLU A 98 6.78 6.69 5.10
CA GLU A 98 6.98 7.93 4.36
C GLU A 98 6.45 9.14 5.12
N ASN A 99 6.68 10.32 4.55
CA ASN A 99 6.16 11.60 5.04
C ASN A 99 4.62 11.62 5.17
N ALA A 100 3.92 10.70 4.49
CA ALA A 100 2.47 10.55 4.53
C ALA A 100 1.95 9.73 5.73
N LEU A 101 2.82 9.16 6.56
CA LEU A 101 2.43 8.37 7.73
C LEU A 101 1.40 9.09 8.64
N PRO A 102 1.55 10.39 8.98
CA PRO A 102 0.54 11.08 9.80
C PRO A 102 -0.85 11.12 9.15
N GLN A 103 -0.92 11.27 7.81
CA GLN A 103 -2.17 11.26 7.05
C GLN A 103 -2.77 9.86 7.03
N LEU A 104 -1.94 8.82 6.81
CA LEU A 104 -2.36 7.43 6.88
C LEU A 104 -2.96 7.10 8.25
N VAL A 105 -2.27 7.44 9.33
CA VAL A 105 -2.75 7.22 10.71
C VAL A 105 -4.07 7.95 10.96
N ARG A 106 -4.20 9.21 10.51
CA ARG A 106 -5.46 9.96 10.63
C ARG A 106 -6.61 9.28 9.88
N ALA A 107 -6.37 8.78 8.67
CA ALA A 107 -7.39 8.09 7.87
C ALA A 107 -7.87 6.81 8.57
N VAL A 108 -6.94 6.01 9.08
CA VAL A 108 -7.25 4.77 9.82
C VAL A 108 -7.98 5.09 11.12
N ALA A 109 -7.48 6.03 11.93
CA ALA A 109 -8.09 6.41 13.20
C ALA A 109 -9.49 6.98 13.01
N TRP A 110 -9.71 7.81 11.99
CA TRP A 110 -11.02 8.32 11.63
C TRP A 110 -11.99 7.17 11.32
N PHE A 111 -11.60 6.25 10.44
CA PHE A 111 -12.44 5.14 10.02
C PHE A 111 -12.79 4.19 11.19
N VAL A 112 -11.79 3.83 12.00
CA VAL A 112 -12.02 3.02 13.21
C VAL A 112 -12.92 3.76 14.19
N GLY A 113 -12.82 5.09 14.32
CA GLY A 113 -13.70 5.86 15.19
C GLY A 113 -15.16 5.95 14.73
N GLN A 114 -15.50 5.51 13.52
CA GLN A 114 -16.89 5.46 13.02
C GLN A 114 -17.58 4.11 13.29
N HIS A 115 -16.88 3.07 13.76
CA HIS A 115 -17.35 1.69 13.86
C HIS A 115 -16.97 1.04 15.20
#